data_AF-B3GSU6-F1
#
_entry.id   AF-B3GSU6-F1
#
_cell.length_a   1.000
_cell.length_b   1.000
_cell.length_c   1.000
_cell.angle_alpha   90.00
_cell.angle_beta   90.00
_cell.angle_gamma   90.00
#
_symmetry.space_group_name_H-M   'P 1'
#
loop_
_entity.id
_entity.type
_entity.pdbx_description
1 polymer ?
#
loop_
_entity_poly.entity_id
_entity_poly.type
_entity_poly.pdbx_seq_one_letter_code
_entity_poly.pdbx_strand_id
1 'polypeptide(L)'
;LHTLRYIQTAMTDPGPGLPWFVTVGYVDGELFMHYNSTARRVVPRTEWMAANTDQQYWDGQTQIVQGNEQIDRENLDTLQRRYNQTG
;
A
#
# COMPACT_ATOMS: atom_id res chain seq x y z
N LEU A 1 13.72 -12.89 17.92
CA LEU A 1 13.32 -13.10 16.51
C LEU A 1 12.75 -11.78 16.06
N HIS A 2 13.29 -11.19 14.99
CA HIS A 2 12.75 -9.97 14.40
C HIS A 2 12.14 -10.26 13.03
N THR A 3 11.09 -9.55 12.66
CA THR A 3 10.35 -9.75 11.40
C THR A 3 10.01 -8.42 10.75
N LEU A 4 10.12 -8.37 9.43
CA LEU A 4 9.65 -7.26 8.60
C LEU A 4 8.62 -7.84 7.62
N ARG A 5 7.46 -7.18 7.50
CA ARG A 5 6.38 -7.64 6.63
C ARG A 5 5.66 -6.48 5.98
N TYR A 6 5.51 -6.55 4.66
CA TYR A 6 4.65 -5.65 3.90
C TYR A 6 3.40 -6.41 3.45
N ILE A 7 2.25 -5.75 3.51
CA ILE A 7 0.97 -6.29 3.07
C ILE A 7 0.32 -5.28 2.14
N GLN A 8 -0.13 -5.76 0.99
CA GLN A 8 -0.86 -4.99 -0.01
C GLN A 8 -2.27 -5.54 -0.11
N THR A 9 -3.24 -4.65 -0.29
CA THR A 9 -4.64 -5.03 -0.47
C THR A 9 -5.21 -4.14 -1.56
N ALA A 10 -5.67 -4.76 -2.64
CA ALA A 10 -6.34 -4.13 -3.76
C ALA A 10 -7.76 -4.71 -3.85
N MET A 11 -8.76 -3.85 -4.00
CA MET A 11 -10.17 -4.20 -3.99
C MET A 11 -10.87 -3.58 -5.20
N THR A 12 -11.77 -4.32 -5.82
CA THR A 12 -12.57 -3.86 -6.97
C THR A 12 -13.74 -2.99 -6.54
N ASP A 13 -14.37 -3.34 -5.41
CA ASP A 13 -15.41 -2.56 -4.75
C ASP A 13 -15.06 -2.41 -3.25
N PRO A 14 -14.33 -1.36 -2.85
CA PRO A 14 -13.97 -1.13 -1.46
C PRO A 14 -15.12 -0.58 -0.61
N GLY A 15 -16.25 -0.20 -1.22
CA GLY A 15 -17.33 0.54 -0.58
C GLY A 15 -17.15 2.08 -0.58
N PRO A 16 -18.19 2.84 -0.21
CA PRO A 16 -18.21 4.29 -0.38
C PRO A 16 -17.13 5.02 0.44
N GLY A 17 -16.31 5.83 -0.24
CA GLY A 17 -15.29 6.67 0.40
C GLY A 17 -14.06 5.92 0.93
N LEU A 18 -13.99 4.60 0.74
CA LEU A 18 -12.84 3.80 1.15
C LEU A 18 -11.80 3.70 0.03
N PRO A 19 -10.49 3.66 0.36
CA PRO A 19 -9.45 3.51 -0.64
C PRO A 19 -9.51 2.11 -1.24
N TRP A 20 -9.48 2.04 -2.57
CA TRP A 20 -9.47 0.76 -3.29
C TRP A 20 -8.12 0.01 -3.16
N PHE A 21 -7.05 0.71 -2.79
CA PHE A 21 -5.72 0.12 -2.62
C PHE A 21 -5.03 0.66 -1.35
N VAL A 22 -4.43 -0.25 -0.58
CA VAL A 22 -3.72 0.03 0.66
C VAL A 22 -2.43 -0.78 0.70
N THR A 23 -1.35 -0.19 1.22
CA THR A 23 -0.11 -0.90 1.57
C THR A 23 0.28 -0.54 2.99
N VAL A 24 0.61 -1.54 3.80
CA VAL A 24 1.05 -1.37 5.19
C VAL A 24 2.34 -2.15 5.45
N GLY A 25 3.20 -1.60 6.30
CA GLY A 25 4.46 -2.22 6.70
C GLY A 25 4.51 -2.46 8.21
N TYR A 26 4.98 -3.63 8.62
CA TYR A 26 5.13 -4.04 10.01
C TYR A 26 6.56 -4.41 10.33
N VAL A 27 7.07 -3.96 11.47
CA VAL A 27 8.28 -4.48 12.12
C VAL A 27 7.84 -5.10 13.43
N ASP A 28 8.15 -6.38 13.64
CA ASP A 28 7.80 -7.14 14.86
C ASP A 28 6.30 -7.10 15.24
N GLY A 29 5.44 -6.98 14.24
CA GLY A 29 4.00 -6.88 14.42
C GLY A 29 3.49 -5.46 14.69
N GLU A 30 4.36 -4.46 14.80
CA GLU A 30 4.03 -3.05 14.94
C GLU A 30 3.96 -2.36 13.57
N LEU A 31 2.86 -1.65 13.29
CA LEU A 31 2.64 -0.93 12.04
C LEU A 31 3.55 0.31 11.98
N PHE A 32 4.54 0.32 11.08
CA PHE A 32 5.50 1.44 10.97
C PHE A 32 5.25 2.36 9.78
N MET A 33 4.55 1.89 8.74
CA MET A 33 4.21 2.71 7.58
C MET A 33 2.85 2.35 6.98
N HIS A 34 2.26 3.32 6.28
CA HIS A 34 0.97 3.16 5.63
C HIS A 34 0.87 4.00 4.35
N TYR A 35 0.23 3.45 3.34
CA TYR A 35 -0.17 4.12 2.10
C TYR A 35 -1.63 3.77 1.79
N ASN A 36 -2.38 4.72 1.23
CA ASN A 36 -3.64 4.43 0.57
C ASN A 36 -3.79 5.18 -0.75
N SER A 37 -4.64 4.68 -1.65
CA SER A 37 -4.88 5.28 -2.96
C SER A 37 -5.63 6.62 -2.94
N THR A 38 -6.15 7.04 -1.79
CA THR A 38 -6.75 8.37 -1.62
C THR A 38 -5.69 9.44 -1.41
N ALA A 39 -4.79 9.25 -0.45
CA ALA A 39 -3.72 10.20 -0.11
C ALA A 39 -2.51 10.08 -1.06
N ARG A 40 -2.32 8.91 -1.65
CA ARG A 40 -1.24 8.58 -2.59
C ARG A 40 0.16 8.95 -2.09
N ARG A 41 0.38 8.82 -0.79
CA ARG A 41 1.66 9.04 -0.12
C ARG A 41 1.91 8.00 0.95
N VAL A 42 3.15 7.52 1.06
CA VAL A 42 3.57 6.69 2.19
C VAL A 42 3.83 7.61 3.38
N VAL A 43 3.24 7.29 4.52
CA VAL A 43 3.42 8.03 5.78
C VAL A 43 3.94 7.11 6.89
N PRO A 44 4.85 7.60 7.75
CA PRO A 44 5.23 6.88 8.95
C PRO A 44 4.04 6.73 9.90
N ARG A 45 4.01 5.62 10.63
CA ARG A 45 3.02 5.32 11.67
C ARG A 45 3.62 5.19 13.06
N THR A 46 4.94 5.28 13.17
CA THR A 46 5.69 5.29 14.43
C THR A 46 6.63 6.50 14.51
N GLU A 47 6.87 6.98 15.72
CA GLU A 47 7.75 8.13 15.98
C GLU A 47 9.19 7.85 15.55
N TRP A 48 9.68 6.64 15.83
CA TRP A 48 11.05 6.26 15.51
C TRP A 48 11.30 6.24 13.99
N MET A 49 10.32 5.84 13.17
CA MET A 49 10.45 5.95 11.71
C MET A 49 10.47 7.40 11.26
N ALA A 50 9.54 8.21 11.76
CA ALA A 50 9.46 9.62 11.39
C ALA A 50 10.74 10.40 11.76
N ALA A 51 11.36 10.06 12.89
CA ALA A 51 12.56 10.74 13.38
C ALA A 51 13.87 10.30 12.70
N ASN A 52 13.96 9.06 12.21
CA ASN A 52 15.21 8.48 11.71
C ASN A 52 15.28 8.33 10.18
N THR A 53 14.25 8.77 9.44
CA THR A 53 14.22 8.70 7.98
C THR A 53 13.98 10.07 7.37
N ASP A 54 14.64 10.33 6.24
CA ASP A 54 14.56 11.62 5.57
C ASP A 54 13.40 11.69 4.58
N GLN A 55 13.16 12.88 4.04
CA GLN A 55 12.12 13.08 3.05
C GLN A 55 12.38 12.28 1.76
N GLN A 56 13.65 12.14 1.35
CA GLN A 56 14.00 11.40 0.13
C GLN A 56 13.60 9.93 0.24
N TYR A 57 13.78 9.31 1.41
CA TYR A 57 13.30 7.96 1.68
C TYR A 57 11.79 7.85 1.47
N TRP A 58 11.00 8.73 2.09
CA TRP A 58 9.54 8.69 1.98
C TRP A 58 9.02 8.99 0.57
N ASP A 59 9.67 9.90 -0.15
CA ASP A 59 9.32 10.24 -1.52
C ASP A 59 9.63 9.05 -2.46
N GLY A 60 10.77 8.37 -2.26
CA GLY A 60 11.11 7.13 -2.98
C GLY A 60 10.14 5.98 -2.67
N GLN A 61 9.82 5.75 -1.39
CA GLN A 61 8.81 4.75 -1.02
C GLN A 61 7.44 5.08 -1.61
N THR A 62 7.07 6.35 -1.65
CA THR A 62 5.82 6.80 -2.29
C THR A 62 5.79 6.47 -3.77
N GLN A 63 6.87 6.73 -4.51
CA GLN A 63 6.94 6.40 -5.93
C GLN A 63 6.82 4.89 -6.18
N ILE A 64 7.50 4.07 -5.37
CA ILE A 64 7.42 2.61 -5.47
C ILE A 64 5.97 2.14 -5.25
N VAL A 65 5.32 2.60 -4.17
CA VAL A 65 3.97 2.16 -3.84
C VAL A 65 2.93 2.69 -4.84
N GLN A 66 3.14 3.86 -5.43
CA GLN A 66 2.32 4.35 -6.55
C GLN A 66 2.46 3.46 -7.81
N GLY A 67 3.66 2.94 -8.08
CA GLY A 67 3.88 1.94 -9.13
C GLY A 67 3.15 0.64 -8.83
N ASN A 68 3.24 0.15 -7.59
CA ASN A 68 2.53 -1.06 -7.16
C ASN A 68 1.00 -0.88 -7.23
N GLU A 69 0.48 0.29 -6.85
CA GLU A 69 -0.94 0.63 -7.02
C GLU A 69 -1.36 0.45 -8.48
N GLN A 70 -0.59 0.97 -9.45
CA GLN A 70 -0.93 0.82 -10.86
C GLN A 70 -0.87 -0.64 -11.33
N ILE A 71 0.16 -1.39 -10.92
CA ILE A 71 0.31 -2.82 -11.25
C ILE A 71 -0.88 -3.62 -10.71
N ASP A 72 -1.32 -3.36 -9.48
CA ASP A 72 -2.44 -4.10 -8.89
C ASP A 72 -3.78 -3.75 -9.53
N ARG A 73 -3.95 -2.53 -10.05
CA ARG A 73 -5.10 -2.20 -10.89
C ARG A 73 -5.17 -3.09 -12.13
N GLU A 74 -4.05 -3.26 -12.82
CA GLU A 74 -3.94 -4.09 -14.03
C GLU A 74 -4.10 -5.58 -13.70
N ASN A 75 -3.58 -6.01 -12.54
CA ASN A 75 -3.77 -7.37 -12.05
C ASN A 75 -5.24 -7.67 -11.77
N LEU A 76 -5.97 -6.76 -11.09
CA LEU A 76 -7.40 -6.95 -10.81
C LEU A 76 -8.21 -7.09 -12.10
N ASP A 77 -7.99 -6.22 -13.09
CA ASP A 77 -8.63 -6.29 -14.41
C ASP A 77 -8.28 -7.60 -15.15
N THR A 78 -7.01 -8.01 -15.11
CA THR A 78 -6.56 -9.28 -15.70
C THR A 78 -7.22 -10.48 -15.02
N LEU A 79 -7.30 -10.49 -13.69
CA LEU A 79 -7.91 -11.58 -12.93
C LEU A 79 -9.42 -11.65 -13.19
N GLN A 80 -10.14 -10.53 -13.20
CA GLN A 80 -11.56 -10.49 -13.53
C GLN A 80 -11.85 -11.16 -14.88
N ARG A 81 -11.07 -10.82 -15.92
CA ARG A 81 -11.20 -11.47 -17.24
C ARG A 81 -10.89 -12.96 -17.20
N ARG A 82 -9.81 -13.37 -16.54
CA ARG A 82 -9.41 -14.79 -16.45
C ARG A 82 -10.45 -15.65 -15.73
N TYR A 83 -11.11 -15.11 -14.73
CA TYR A 83 -12.18 -15.79 -14.01
C TYR A 83 -13.56 -15.63 -14.65
N ASN A 84 -13.67 -14.99 -15.81
CA ASN A 84 -14.93 -14.65 -16.47
C ASN A 84 -15.92 -13.94 -15.52
N GLN A 85 -15.39 -13.08 -14.65
CA GLN A 85 -16.16 -12.29 -13.72
C GLN A 85 -16.46 -10.93 -14.32
N THR A 86 -17.73 -10.54 -14.30
CA THR A 86 -18.15 -9.16 -14.51
C THR A 86 -18.32 -8.55 -13.11
N GLY A 87 -17.49 -7.55 -12.80
CA GLY A 87 -17.65 -6.77 -11.57
C GLY A 87 -18.99 -6.06 -11.51
#